data_AF-Q4DJ63-F1
#
_entry.id   AF-Q4DJ63-F1
#
_cell.length_a   1.000
_cell.length_b   1.000
_cell.length_c   1.000
_cell.angle_alpha   90.00
_cell.angle_beta   90.00
_cell.angle_gamma   90.00
#
_symmetry.space_group_name_H-M   'P 1'
#
loop_
_entity.id
_entity.type
_entity.pdbx_description
1 polymer ?
#
loop_
_entity_poly.entity_id
_entity_poly.type
_entity_poly.pdbx_seq_one_letter_code
_entity_poly.pdbx_strand_id
1 'polypeptide(L)'
;MAYNTPAWNEEFGVLKQMQEDRMNFANSMTCHERCVSHYWFNDFYAGEYRCMRNCLEKLNQVGIITNVNFNKYEQEKTARKRK
;
A
#
# COMPACT_ATOMS: atom_id res chain seq x y z
N MET A 1 17.65 7.99 -21.71
CA MET A 1 18.22 8.58 -20.49
C MET A 1 17.36 9.77 -20.04
N ALA A 2 16.08 9.55 -19.72
CA ALA A 2 15.14 10.62 -19.40
C ALA A 2 14.93 10.85 -17.88
N TYR A 3 15.65 10.09 -17.04
CA TYR A 3 15.33 9.93 -15.61
C TYR A 3 16.13 10.84 -14.66
N ASN A 4 16.87 11.84 -15.18
CA ASN A 4 17.81 12.63 -14.39
C ASN A 4 17.62 14.16 -14.49
N THR A 5 16.51 14.63 -15.07
CA THR A 5 16.22 16.08 -15.09
C THR A 5 15.51 16.49 -13.78
N PRO A 6 15.74 17.71 -13.26
CA PRO A 6 15.01 18.21 -12.09
C PRO A 6 13.48 18.14 -12.25
N ALA A 7 12.99 18.43 -13.46
CA ALA A 7 11.57 18.31 -13.80
C ALA A 7 11.06 16.86 -13.67
N TRP A 8 11.84 15.86 -14.12
CA TRP A 8 11.46 14.46 -13.97
C TRP A 8 11.42 14.04 -12.49
N ASN A 9 12.34 14.54 -11.66
CA ASN A 9 12.33 14.24 -10.22
C ASN A 9 11.09 14.83 -9.51
N GLU A 10 10.66 16.03 -9.92
CA GLU A 10 9.44 16.66 -9.39
C GLU A 10 8.19 15.90 -9.84
N GLU A 11 8.06 15.59 -11.13
CA GLU A 11 6.97 14.77 -11.67
C GLU A 11 6.92 13.39 -11.01
N PHE A 12 8.08 12.74 -10.83
CA PHE A 12 8.17 11.46 -10.14
C PHE A 12 7.73 11.58 -8.67
N GLY A 13 8.10 12.67 -7.99
CA GLY A 13 7.66 12.95 -6.62
C GLY A 13 6.13 13.06 -6.52
N VAL A 14 5.51 13.82 -7.43
CA VAL A 14 4.04 13.96 -7.51
C VAL A 14 3.36 12.63 -7.81
N LEU A 15 3.86 11.88 -8.80
CA LEU A 15 3.30 10.56 -9.15
C LEU A 15 3.43 9.57 -8.00
N LYS A 16 4.55 9.59 -7.28
CA LYS A 16 4.77 8.77 -6.09
C LYS A 16 3.77 9.13 -4.99
N GLN A 17 3.57 10.42 -4.72
CA GLN A 17 2.58 10.86 -3.73
C GLN A 17 1.15 10.44 -4.12
N MET A 18 0.76 10.63 -5.38
CA MET A 18 -0.55 10.17 -5.88
C MET A 18 -0.72 8.66 -5.76
N GLN A 19 0.35 7.89 -5.95
CA GLN A 19 0.33 6.44 -5.76
C GLN A 19 0.19 6.07 -4.28
N GLU A 20 0.94 6.72 -3.39
CA GLU A 20 0.82 6.54 -1.94
C GLU A 20 -0.59 6.89 -1.45
N ASP A 21 -1.18 7.99 -1.93
CA ASP A 21 -2.55 8.40 -1.61
C ASP A 21 -3.58 7.37 -2.08
N ARG A 22 -3.42 6.83 -3.30
CA ARG A 22 -4.29 5.76 -3.80
C ARG A 22 -4.17 4.48 -3.00
N MET A 23 -2.96 4.09 -2.64
CA MET A 23 -2.72 2.91 -1.80
C MET A 23 -3.32 3.11 -0.40
N ASN A 24 -3.15 4.29 0.18
CA ASN A 24 -3.74 4.66 1.47
C ASN A 24 -5.26 4.64 1.41
N PHE A 25 -5.86 5.17 0.34
CA PHE A 25 -7.30 5.14 0.13
C PHE A 25 -7.84 3.71 -0.01
N ALA A 26 -7.20 2.87 -0.84
CA ALA A 26 -7.59 1.47 -1.00
C ALA A 26 -7.45 0.67 0.31
N ASN A 27 -6.37 0.92 1.06
CA ASN A 27 -6.16 0.31 2.38
C ASN A 27 -7.23 0.76 3.37
N SER A 28 -7.54 2.06 3.39
CA SER A 28 -8.58 2.62 4.25
C SER A 28 -9.96 2.02 3.93
N MET A 29 -10.32 1.91 2.65
CA MET A 29 -11.59 1.30 2.22
C MET A 29 -11.67 -0.16 2.62
N THR A 30 -10.62 -0.94 2.37
CA THR A 30 -10.54 -2.36 2.76
C THR A 30 -10.69 -2.54 4.27
N CYS A 31 -10.07 -1.67 5.06
CA CYS A 31 -10.21 -1.71 6.51
C CYS A 31 -11.59 -1.24 6.98
N HIS A 32 -12.17 -0.25 6.31
CA HIS A 32 -13.52 0.22 6.59
C HIS A 32 -14.53 -0.91 6.38
N GLU A 33 -14.50 -1.60 5.24
CA GLU A 33 -15.38 -2.74 4.95
C GLU A 33 -15.26 -3.89 5.96
N ARG A 34 -14.07 -4.07 6.56
CA ARG A 34 -13.83 -5.14 7.55
C ARG A 34 -14.18 -4.75 8.98
N CYS A 35 -13.99 -3.49 9.34
CA CYS A 35 -14.06 -3.04 10.73
C CYS A 35 -15.34 -2.28 11.04
N VAL A 36 -15.94 -1.62 10.05
CA VAL A 36 -17.15 -0.84 10.20
C VAL A 36 -18.32 -1.68 9.72
N SER A 37 -19.05 -2.27 10.66
CA SER A 37 -20.25 -3.05 10.38
C SER A 37 -21.53 -2.32 10.77
N HIS A 38 -21.43 -1.24 11.55
CA HIS A 38 -22.57 -0.53 12.10
C HIS A 38 -22.66 0.90 11.55
N TYR A 39 -23.03 1.03 10.28
CA TYR A 39 -23.31 2.32 9.62
C TYR A 39 -24.38 3.18 10.32
N TRP A 40 -25.14 2.59 11.26
CA TRP A 40 -26.26 3.22 11.96
C TRP A 40 -25.85 4.00 13.21
N PHE A 41 -24.68 3.72 13.78
CA PHE A 41 -24.16 4.44 14.93
C PHE A 41 -23.03 5.34 14.45
N ASN A 42 -23.30 6.64 14.28
CA ASN A 42 -22.32 7.66 13.85
C ASN A 42 -21.13 7.84 14.82
N ASP A 43 -21.14 7.16 15.96
CA ASP A 43 -20.04 7.15 16.90
C ASP A 43 -19.17 5.92 16.66
N PHE A 44 -18.04 6.15 15.97
CA PHE A 44 -16.93 5.20 15.89
C PHE A 44 -16.54 4.77 17.31
N TYR A 45 -17.08 3.65 17.77
CA TYR A 45 -16.72 3.08 19.07
C TYR A 45 -15.24 2.69 19.03
N ALA A 46 -14.52 2.84 20.15
CA ALA A 46 -13.09 2.56 20.26
C ALA A 46 -12.65 1.18 19.70
N GLY A 47 -13.58 0.22 19.61
CA GLY A 47 -13.38 -1.07 18.95
C GLY A 47 -13.16 -0.97 17.43
N GLU A 48 -13.96 -0.19 16.72
CA GLU A 48 -13.83 0.00 15.26
C GLU A 48 -12.54 0.76 14.94
N TYR A 49 -12.21 1.80 15.73
CA TYR A 49 -10.94 2.52 15.61
C TYR A 49 -9.72 1.59 15.80
N ARG A 50 -9.75 0.75 16.84
CA ARG A 50 -8.69 -0.23 17.10
C ARG A 50 -8.60 -1.26 15.98
N CYS A 51 -9.73 -1.71 15.45
CA CYS A 51 -9.78 -2.61 14.30
C CYS A 51 -9.15 -1.96 13.06
N MET A 52 -9.52 -0.71 12.73
CA MET A 52 -8.97 0.01 11.60
C MET A 52 -7.46 0.20 11.73
N ARG A 53 -6.97 0.62 12.91
CA ARG A 53 -5.53 0.76 13.18
C ARG A 53 -4.76 -0.55 12.95
N ASN A 54 -5.24 -1.65 13.51
CA ASN A 54 -4.62 -2.97 13.33
C ASN A 54 -4.68 -3.43 11.87
N CYS A 55 -5.78 -3.14 11.17
CA CYS A 55 -5.93 -3.49 9.76
C CYS A 55 -4.95 -2.71 8.88
N LEU A 56 -4.83 -1.40 9.09
CA LEU A 56 -3.89 -0.55 8.36
C LEU A 56 -2.43 -0.97 8.58
N GLU A 57 -2.07 -1.31 9.83
CA GLU A 57 -0.74 -1.80 10.16
C GLU A 57 -0.43 -3.12 9.43
N LYS A 58 -1.38 -4.06 9.40
CA LYS A 58 -1.23 -5.34 8.67
C LYS A 58 -1.14 -5.14 7.17
N LEU A 59 -1.94 -4.24 6.59
CA LEU A 59 -1.87 -3.95 5.15
C LEU A 59 -0.53 -3.32 4.76
N ASN A 60 0.02 -2.44 5.61
CA ASN A 60 1.36 -1.90 5.39
C ASN A 60 2.44 -3.00 5.43
N GLN A 61 2.34 -3.94 6.38
CA GLN A 61 3.20 -5.13 6.41
C GLN A 61 3.05 -6.01 5.16
N VAL A 62 1.82 -6.23 4.67
CA VAL A 62 1.58 -6.98 3.42
C VAL A 62 2.24 -6.30 2.22
N GLY A 63 2.21 -4.97 2.16
CA GLY A 63 2.91 -4.20 1.12
C GLY A 63 4.42 -4.47 1.11
N ILE A 64 5.06 -4.45 2.28
CA ILE A 64 6.49 -4.77 2.43
C ILE A 64 6.77 -6.22 1.99
N ILE A 65 5.97 -7.18 2.48
CA ILE A 65 6.14 -8.61 2.18
C ILE A 65 5.96 -8.86 0.68
N THR A 66 4.99 -8.21 0.04
CA THR A 66 4.72 -8.34 -1.40
C THR A 66 5.90 -7.85 -2.22
N ASN A 67 6.47 -6.69 -1.88
CA ASN A 67 7.66 -6.16 -2.54
C ASN A 67 8.88 -7.09 -2.37
N VAL A 68 9.10 -7.64 -1.18
CA VAL A 68 10.18 -8.60 -0.93
C VAL A 68 10.00 -9.88 -1.75
N ASN A 69 8.79 -10.44 -1.76
CA ASN A 69 8.47 -11.65 -2.52
C ASN A 69 8.56 -11.42 -4.04
N PHE A 70 8.13 -10.26 -4.52
CA PHE A 70 8.25 -9.88 -5.93
C PHE A 70 9.72 -9.79 -6.36
N ASN A 71 10.55 -9.10 -5.57
CA ASN A 71 12.00 -9.03 -5.82
C ASN A 71 12.65 -10.42 -5.83
N LYS A 72 12.26 -11.30 -4.90
CA LYS A 72 12.74 -12.69 -4.87
C LYS A 72 12.32 -13.45 -6.13
N TYR A 73 11.07 -13.32 -6.56
CA TYR A 73 10.56 -13.94 -7.79
C TYR A 73 11.29 -13.45 -9.05
N GLU A 74 11.58 -12.16 -9.15
CA GLU A 74 12.36 -11.61 -10.27
C GLU A 74 13.81 -12.11 -10.28
N GLN A 75 14.44 -12.25 -9.11
CA GLN A 75 15.77 -12.84 -8.99
C GLN A 75 15.79 -14.30 -9.43
N GLU A 76 14.81 -15.10 -9.00
CA GLU A 76 14.68 -16.51 -9.41
C GLU A 76 14.41 -16.64 -10.91
N LYS A 77 13.55 -15.79 -11.49
CA LYS A 77 13.29 -15.75 -12.93
C LYS A 77 14.54 -15.39 -13.74
N THR A 78 15.34 -14.45 -13.25
CA THR A 78 16.60 -14.04 -13.88
C THR A 78 17.67 -15.14 -13.77
N ALA A 79 17.74 -15.85 -12.63
CA ALA A 79 18.63 -16.99 -12.44
C ALA A 79 18.26 -18.18 -13.34
N ARG A 80 16.97 -18.45 -13.56
CA ARG A 80 16.50 -19.51 -14.48
C ARG A 80 16.83 -19.22 -15.94
N LYS A 81 16.92 -17.95 -16.35
CA LYS A 81 17.32 -17.57 -17.73
C LYS A 81 18.83 -17.69 -17.99
N ARG A 82 19.65 -17.88 -16.95
CA ARG A 82 21.11 -17.97 -17.06
C ARG A 82 21.65 -19.41 -16.99
N LYS A 83 20.79 -20.41 -16.80
CA LYS A 83 21.10 -21.84 -16.94
C LYS A 83 20.51 -22.34 -18.25
#